data_AF-A0A7S2SWQ5-F1
#
_entry.id   AF-A0A7S2SWQ5-F1
#
_cell.length_a   1.000
_cell.length_b   1.000
_cell.length_c   1.000
_cell.angle_alpha   90.00
_cell.angle_beta   90.00
_cell.angle_gamma   90.00
#
_symmetry.space_group_name_H-M   'P 1'
#
loop_
_entity.id
_entity.type
_entity.pdbx_description
1 polymer ?
#
loop_
_entity_poly.entity_id
_entity_poly.type
_entity_poly.pdbx_seq_one_letter_code
_entity_poly.pdbx_strand_id
1 'polypeptide(L)'
;KGKALVLGKEDFPTMAEVADAIPAHCKVLDTKKSMMYFFMSTGICLAMGLAANAFIPMKLAYLPAWIAYAIANGTAGFGFWLMGHECGHFAFSNNLLLQDAVGFFSHTACLTPYFSWQRSHAVHHSKVNHMYEGESHVPKETGDGYAHYMREFRVKFGKVAHGLWSTWVVSTGWVLYLLFGASGGPAYGLTNHFWPKGVFTTKLFPKKWHAKVIASGAAVIGVVGLLAYWAKMTSFWKVA
;
A
#
# COMPACT_ATOMS: atom_id res chain seq x y z
N LYS A 1 22.05 38.46 8.72
CA LYS A 1 21.41 37.56 7.75
C LYS A 1 22.48 36.58 7.26
N GLY A 2 22.45 35.33 7.71
CA GLY A 2 23.47 34.34 7.36
C GLY A 2 23.32 33.92 5.89
N LYS A 3 24.44 33.79 5.17
CA LYS A 3 24.53 33.37 3.77
C LYS A 3 24.16 31.89 3.52
N ALA A 4 23.54 31.21 4.50
CA ALA A 4 23.43 29.76 4.52
C ALA A 4 22.34 29.18 3.59
N LEU A 5 21.51 29.98 2.93
CA LEU A 5 20.35 29.48 2.17
C LEU A 5 20.02 30.33 0.93
N VAL A 6 21.01 30.70 0.13
CA VAL A 6 20.74 31.06 -1.27
C VAL A 6 21.18 29.87 -2.11
N LEU A 7 20.37 28.82 -2.10
CA LEU A 7 20.58 27.65 -2.94
C LEU A 7 19.90 27.90 -4.29
N GLY A 8 20.68 27.90 -5.36
CA GLY A 8 20.22 27.91 -6.74
C GLY A 8 19.93 26.49 -7.25
N LYS A 9 19.41 26.38 -8.48
CA LYS A 9 19.13 25.07 -9.08
C LYS A 9 20.42 24.27 -9.30
N GLU A 10 21.49 24.98 -9.58
CA GLU A 10 22.86 24.54 -9.77
C GLU A 10 23.51 23.94 -8.50
N ASP A 11 22.99 24.24 -7.31
CA ASP A 11 23.50 23.67 -6.04
C ASP A 11 22.93 22.27 -5.75
N PHE A 12 21.93 21.83 -6.52
CA PHE A 12 21.30 20.52 -6.36
C PHE A 12 21.77 19.56 -7.45
N PRO A 13 22.06 18.29 -7.10
CA PRO A 13 22.45 17.31 -8.09
C PRO A 13 21.28 17.03 -9.04
N THR A 14 21.61 16.85 -10.31
CA THR A 14 20.71 16.29 -11.31
C THR A 14 20.39 14.83 -10.99
N MET A 15 19.28 14.32 -11.53
CA MET A 15 18.95 12.89 -11.39
C MET A 15 20.05 11.98 -11.95
N ALA A 16 20.78 12.42 -12.98
CA ALA A 16 21.89 11.67 -13.56
C ALA A 16 23.06 11.59 -12.57
N GLU A 17 23.46 12.70 -11.96
CA GLU A 17 24.53 12.73 -10.95
C GLU A 17 24.19 11.85 -9.74
N VAL A 18 22.94 11.89 -9.27
CA VAL A 18 22.48 11.00 -8.20
C VAL A 18 22.54 9.53 -8.65
N ALA A 19 22.10 9.22 -9.87
CA ALA A 19 22.14 7.85 -10.39
C ALA A 19 23.58 7.34 -10.58
N ASP A 20 24.51 8.19 -11.01
CA ASP A 20 25.91 7.85 -11.23
C ASP A 20 26.68 7.65 -9.92
N ALA A 21 26.27 8.32 -8.84
CA ALA A 21 26.80 8.09 -7.51
C ALA A 21 26.46 6.71 -6.92
N ILE A 22 25.44 6.02 -7.46
CA ILE A 22 25.03 4.68 -6.99
C ILE A 22 25.97 3.62 -7.59
N PRO A 23 26.65 2.79 -6.76
CA PRO A 23 27.53 1.73 -7.24
C PRO A 23 26.84 0.78 -8.22
N ALA A 24 27.56 0.34 -9.27
CA ALA A 24 27.00 -0.49 -10.33
C ALA A 24 26.37 -1.80 -9.80
N HIS A 25 26.97 -2.42 -8.78
CA HIS A 25 26.45 -3.64 -8.18
C HIS A 25 25.10 -3.45 -7.47
N CYS A 26 24.76 -2.22 -7.03
CA CYS A 26 23.44 -1.89 -6.46
C CYS A 26 22.35 -1.80 -7.53
N LYS A 27 22.70 -1.70 -8.82
CA LYS A 27 21.76 -1.62 -9.94
C LYS A 27 21.40 -3.00 -10.51
N VAL A 28 22.00 -4.07 -10.00
CA VAL A 28 21.80 -5.44 -10.50
C VAL A 28 20.61 -6.08 -9.80
N LEU A 29 19.57 -6.40 -10.57
CA LEU A 29 18.41 -7.13 -10.09
C LEU A 29 18.65 -8.65 -10.14
N ASP A 30 18.50 -9.32 -9.01
CA ASP A 30 18.61 -10.78 -8.91
C ASP A 30 17.21 -11.42 -8.84
N THR A 31 16.69 -11.79 -10.01
CA THR A 31 15.37 -12.42 -10.14
C THR A 31 15.25 -13.70 -9.32
N LYS A 32 16.31 -14.51 -9.22
CA LYS A 32 16.25 -15.79 -8.49
C LYS A 32 16.10 -15.53 -7.00
N LYS A 33 16.86 -14.58 -6.46
CA LYS A 33 16.77 -14.14 -5.07
C LYS A 33 15.40 -13.51 -4.77
N SER A 34 14.89 -12.65 -5.64
CA SER A 34 13.55 -12.07 -5.51
C SER A 34 12.46 -13.15 -5.48
N MET A 35 12.50 -14.13 -6.38
CA MET A 35 11.55 -15.24 -6.40
C MET A 35 11.66 -16.14 -5.16
N MET A 36 12.87 -16.38 -4.64
CA MET A 36 13.07 -17.10 -3.38
C MET A 36 12.35 -16.40 -2.23
N TYR A 37 12.49 -15.07 -2.09
CA TYR A 37 11.78 -14.31 -1.06
C TYR A 37 10.26 -14.31 -1.27
N PHE A 38 9.80 -14.23 -2.53
CA PHE A 38 8.38 -14.38 -2.84
C PHE A 38 7.81 -15.70 -2.34
N PHE A 39 8.43 -16.84 -2.71
CA PHE A 39 7.98 -18.16 -2.27
C PHE A 39 8.10 -18.36 -0.75
N MET A 40 9.15 -17.81 -0.12
CA MET A 40 9.31 -17.85 1.33
C MET A 40 8.18 -17.11 2.04
N SER A 41 7.88 -15.87 1.64
CA SER A 41 6.78 -15.08 2.20
C SER A 41 5.42 -15.76 1.95
N THR A 42 5.19 -16.30 0.76
CA THR A 42 3.98 -17.10 0.47
C THR A 42 3.89 -18.33 1.37
N GLY A 43 4.98 -19.08 1.52
CA GLY A 43 5.04 -20.28 2.33
C GLY A 43 4.73 -20.03 3.81
N ILE A 44 5.26 -18.94 4.38
CA ILE A 44 4.97 -18.54 5.77
C ILE A 44 3.46 -18.26 5.94
N CYS A 45 2.88 -17.43 5.07
CA CYS A 45 1.45 -17.12 5.13
C CYS A 45 0.56 -18.36 4.98
N LEU A 46 0.89 -19.25 4.04
CA LEU A 46 0.15 -20.50 3.82
C LEU A 46 0.30 -21.46 5.01
N ALA A 47 1.50 -21.63 5.54
CA ALA A 47 1.74 -22.49 6.69
C ALA A 47 0.95 -22.02 7.92
N MET A 48 0.97 -20.71 8.20
CA MET A 48 0.17 -20.12 9.29
C MET A 48 -1.33 -20.30 9.06
N GLY A 49 -1.82 -20.08 7.84
CA GLY A 49 -3.23 -20.26 7.50
C GLY A 49 -3.69 -21.71 7.60
N LEU A 50 -2.89 -22.67 7.13
CA LEU A 50 -3.18 -24.10 7.24
C LEU A 50 -3.15 -24.57 8.70
N ALA A 51 -2.18 -24.09 9.49
CA ALA A 51 -2.13 -24.39 10.93
C ALA A 51 -3.35 -23.82 11.66
N ALA A 52 -3.74 -22.57 11.38
CA ALA A 52 -4.94 -21.97 11.96
C ALA A 52 -6.20 -22.78 11.59
N ASN A 53 -6.35 -23.19 10.33
CA ASN A 53 -7.46 -24.01 9.88
C ASN A 53 -7.49 -25.40 10.54
N ALA A 54 -6.33 -25.99 10.83
CA ALA A 54 -6.22 -27.30 11.47
C ALA A 54 -6.49 -27.26 12.98
N PHE A 55 -6.07 -26.18 13.66
CA PHE A 55 -6.01 -26.14 15.13
C PHE A 55 -6.95 -25.14 15.80
N ILE A 56 -7.53 -24.18 15.08
CA ILE A 56 -8.47 -23.20 15.63
C ILE A 56 -9.89 -23.56 15.18
N PRO A 57 -10.76 -24.07 16.07
CA PRO A 57 -12.13 -24.36 15.72
C PRO A 57 -12.90 -23.13 15.22
N MET A 58 -13.77 -23.34 14.23
CA MET A 58 -14.75 -22.34 13.77
C MET A 58 -15.94 -22.21 14.75
N LYS A 59 -15.64 -21.79 15.99
CA LYS A 59 -16.62 -21.52 17.05
C LYS A 59 -16.37 -20.12 17.62
N LEU A 60 -17.45 -19.43 18.00
CA LEU A 60 -17.35 -18.06 18.52
C LEU A 60 -16.44 -17.95 19.76
N ALA A 61 -16.39 -19.00 20.59
CA ALA A 61 -15.50 -19.09 21.75
C ALA A 61 -14.00 -18.95 21.39
N TYR A 62 -13.62 -19.24 20.15
CA TYR A 62 -12.24 -19.13 19.66
C TYR A 62 -11.99 -17.81 18.91
N LEU A 63 -12.92 -16.85 18.95
CA LEU A 63 -12.75 -15.53 18.34
C LEU A 63 -11.43 -14.84 18.78
N PRO A 64 -11.00 -14.87 20.06
CA PRO A 64 -9.70 -14.32 20.44
C PRO A 64 -8.52 -14.98 19.72
N ALA A 65 -8.57 -16.30 19.50
CA ALA A 65 -7.52 -17.02 18.77
C ALA A 65 -7.52 -16.65 17.27
N TRP A 66 -8.71 -16.49 16.66
CA TRP A 66 -8.84 -16.00 15.29
C TRP A 66 -8.31 -14.56 15.12
N ILE A 67 -8.54 -13.69 16.09
CA ILE A 67 -7.98 -12.32 16.11
C ILE A 67 -6.45 -12.37 16.25
N ALA A 68 -5.92 -13.18 17.17
CA ALA A 68 -4.48 -13.35 17.34
C ALA A 68 -3.82 -13.90 16.06
N TYR A 69 -4.45 -14.88 15.41
CA TYR A 69 -4.05 -15.37 14.09
C TYR A 69 -4.06 -14.26 13.04
N ALA A 70 -5.14 -13.47 12.96
CA ALA A 70 -5.24 -12.40 11.98
C ALA A 70 -4.12 -11.35 12.15
N ILE A 71 -3.75 -11.01 13.39
CA ILE A 71 -2.63 -10.11 13.68
C ILE A 71 -1.29 -10.73 13.26
N ALA A 72 -1.03 -11.99 13.66
CA ALA A 72 0.22 -12.66 13.36
C ALA A 72 0.39 -12.92 11.85
N ASN A 73 -0.62 -13.50 11.21
CA ASN A 73 -0.61 -13.79 9.78
C ASN A 73 -0.72 -12.51 8.94
N GLY A 74 -1.41 -11.48 9.42
CA GLY A 74 -1.40 -10.16 8.78
C GLY A 74 -0.01 -9.52 8.79
N THR A 75 0.74 -9.68 9.89
CA THR A 75 2.13 -9.22 10.00
C THR A 75 3.04 -9.96 9.03
N ALA A 76 2.94 -11.30 8.96
CA ALA A 76 3.65 -12.09 7.94
C ALA A 76 3.22 -11.72 6.51
N GLY A 77 1.92 -11.48 6.32
CA GLY A 77 1.30 -11.05 5.06
C GLY A 77 1.84 -9.71 4.55
N PHE A 78 2.34 -8.85 5.43
CA PHE A 78 3.04 -7.64 5.00
C PHE A 78 4.32 -7.96 4.21
N GLY A 79 5.05 -9.01 4.57
CA GLY A 79 6.21 -9.50 3.82
C GLY A 79 5.84 -10.00 2.42
N PHE A 80 4.67 -10.63 2.28
CA PHE A 80 4.13 -11.03 0.97
C PHE A 80 3.66 -9.82 0.15
N TRP A 81 2.98 -8.86 0.79
CA TRP A 81 2.58 -7.60 0.16
C TRP A 81 3.79 -6.81 -0.37
N LEU A 82 4.89 -6.76 0.39
CA LEU A 82 6.14 -6.11 -0.02
C LEU A 82 6.70 -6.65 -1.34
N MET A 83 6.42 -7.92 -1.71
CA MET A 83 6.85 -8.44 -3.01
C MET A 83 6.15 -7.73 -4.16
N GLY A 84 4.85 -7.43 -4.01
CA GLY A 84 4.12 -6.62 -4.98
C GLY A 84 4.45 -5.13 -4.92
N HIS A 85 4.98 -4.64 -3.80
CA HIS A 85 5.56 -3.30 -3.70
C HIS A 85 6.84 -3.19 -4.54
N GLU A 86 7.79 -4.12 -4.40
CA GLU A 86 9.06 -4.13 -5.18
C GLU A 86 8.84 -4.37 -6.68
N CYS A 87 7.98 -5.34 -7.02
CA CYS A 87 6.83 -5.10 -7.90
C CYS A 87 6.77 -3.78 -8.69
N GLY A 88 6.02 -2.85 -8.11
CA GLY A 88 5.72 -1.54 -8.67
C GLY A 88 6.91 -0.59 -8.75
N HIS A 89 8.00 -0.85 -8.03
CA HIS A 89 9.26 -0.10 -8.11
C HIS A 89 10.13 -0.46 -9.31
N PHE A 90 9.76 -1.48 -10.08
CA PHE A 90 10.62 -2.06 -11.10
C PHE A 90 11.93 -2.66 -10.52
N ALA A 91 11.92 -3.08 -9.25
CA ALA A 91 13.09 -3.56 -8.51
C ALA A 91 13.14 -5.10 -8.29
N PHE A 92 12.12 -5.84 -8.72
CA PHE A 92 12.01 -7.28 -8.49
C PHE A 92 12.73 -8.13 -9.54
N SER A 93 12.59 -7.79 -10.83
CA SER A 93 13.17 -8.53 -11.96
C SER A 93 13.35 -7.62 -13.17
N ASN A 94 14.35 -7.91 -14.01
CA ASN A 94 14.48 -7.28 -15.33
C ASN A 94 13.39 -7.74 -16.33
N ASN A 95 12.66 -8.82 -16.03
CA ASN A 95 11.52 -9.26 -16.82
C ASN A 95 10.25 -8.56 -16.33
N LEU A 96 9.83 -7.52 -17.06
CA LEU A 96 8.65 -6.71 -16.72
C LEU A 96 7.35 -7.53 -16.70
N LEU A 97 7.23 -8.58 -17.52
CA LEU A 97 6.05 -9.44 -17.52
C LEU A 97 5.99 -10.28 -16.24
N LEU A 98 7.11 -10.88 -15.83
CA LEU A 98 7.20 -11.63 -14.58
C LEU A 98 6.89 -10.71 -13.39
N GLN A 99 7.46 -9.51 -13.40
CA GLN A 99 7.25 -8.52 -12.36
C GLN A 99 5.79 -8.11 -12.24
N ASP A 100 5.14 -7.74 -13.35
CA ASP A 100 3.73 -7.39 -13.34
C ASP A 100 2.86 -8.61 -12.93
N ALA A 101 3.22 -9.83 -13.32
CA ALA A 101 2.50 -11.03 -12.91
C ALA A 101 2.60 -11.30 -11.39
N VAL A 102 3.80 -11.26 -10.82
CA VAL A 102 4.04 -11.46 -9.37
C VAL A 102 3.39 -10.34 -8.58
N GLY A 103 3.56 -9.09 -9.02
CA GLY A 103 2.96 -7.93 -8.38
C GLY A 103 1.45 -7.96 -8.40
N PHE A 104 0.86 -8.24 -9.56
CA PHE A 104 -0.58 -8.36 -9.71
C PHE A 104 -1.14 -9.45 -8.81
N PHE A 105 -0.52 -10.63 -8.77
CA PHE A 105 -0.94 -11.72 -7.89
C PHE A 105 -0.85 -11.32 -6.42
N SER A 106 0.30 -10.83 -5.97
CA SER A 106 0.57 -10.55 -4.56
C SER A 106 -0.35 -9.46 -4.01
N HIS A 107 -0.46 -8.34 -4.72
CA HIS A 107 -1.33 -7.25 -4.31
C HIS A 107 -2.81 -7.63 -4.40
N THR A 108 -3.25 -8.33 -5.46
CA THR A 108 -4.65 -8.76 -5.58
C THR A 108 -5.07 -9.70 -4.44
N ALA A 109 -4.21 -10.66 -4.07
CA ALA A 109 -4.45 -11.53 -2.92
C ALA A 109 -4.56 -10.77 -1.59
N CYS A 110 -3.87 -9.62 -1.47
CA CYS A 110 -3.96 -8.70 -0.35
C CYS A 110 -5.00 -7.58 -0.55
N LEU A 111 -5.94 -7.73 -1.50
CA LEU A 111 -7.00 -6.75 -1.80
C LEU A 111 -6.48 -5.35 -2.19
N THR A 112 -5.27 -5.28 -2.72
CA THR A 112 -4.63 -4.08 -3.24
C THR A 112 -4.71 -4.09 -4.77
N PRO A 113 -5.30 -3.07 -5.42
CA PRO A 113 -5.36 -3.02 -6.88
C PRO A 113 -3.97 -2.67 -7.46
N TYR A 114 -3.24 -3.69 -7.94
CA TYR A 114 -1.81 -3.57 -8.29
C TYR A 114 -1.47 -2.41 -9.22
N PHE A 115 -2.13 -2.26 -10.37
CA PHE A 115 -1.70 -1.27 -11.35
C PHE A 115 -2.06 0.17 -10.98
N SER A 116 -3.19 0.40 -10.31
CA SER A 116 -3.49 1.74 -9.79
C SER A 116 -2.51 2.10 -8.68
N TRP A 117 -2.22 1.16 -7.77
CA TRP A 117 -1.22 1.36 -6.75
C TRP A 117 0.19 1.57 -7.33
N GLN A 118 0.62 0.78 -8.32
CA GLN A 118 1.91 0.95 -9.01
C GLN A 118 2.07 2.39 -9.53
N ARG A 119 1.00 2.95 -10.12
CA ARG A 119 1.02 4.33 -10.61
C ARG A 119 1.04 5.34 -9.48
N SER A 120 0.12 5.25 -8.53
CA SER A 120 -0.01 6.26 -7.47
C SER A 120 1.22 6.26 -6.56
N HIS A 121 1.76 5.08 -6.25
CA HIS A 121 2.98 4.92 -5.47
C HIS A 121 4.23 5.47 -6.19
N ALA A 122 4.34 5.29 -7.50
CA ALA A 122 5.41 5.93 -8.27
C ALA A 122 5.34 7.46 -8.20
N VAL A 123 4.12 8.02 -8.19
CA VAL A 123 3.92 9.46 -7.97
C VAL A 123 4.32 9.86 -6.55
N HIS A 124 3.91 9.09 -5.53
CA HIS A 124 4.31 9.29 -4.13
C HIS A 124 5.83 9.41 -4.02
N HIS A 125 6.57 8.42 -4.52
CA HIS A 125 8.03 8.42 -4.47
C HIS A 125 8.67 9.57 -5.24
N SER A 126 8.08 10.00 -6.36
CA SER A 126 8.61 11.14 -7.15
C SER A 126 8.33 12.51 -6.53
N LYS A 127 7.37 12.59 -5.58
CA LYS A 127 6.86 13.84 -5.01
C LYS A 127 6.72 13.77 -3.49
N VAL A 128 7.53 12.94 -2.82
CA VAL A 128 7.47 12.77 -1.36
C VAL A 128 7.60 14.13 -0.68
N ASN A 129 6.75 14.39 0.30
CA ASN A 129 6.65 15.66 1.04
C ASN A 129 6.27 16.90 0.22
N HIS A 130 5.91 16.77 -1.07
CA HIS A 130 5.43 17.89 -1.84
C HIS A 130 3.98 18.23 -1.46
N MET A 131 3.73 19.42 -0.91
CA MET A 131 2.40 19.78 -0.37
C MET A 131 1.28 19.85 -1.43
N TYR A 132 1.61 20.18 -2.69
CA TYR A 132 0.63 20.25 -3.79
C TYR A 132 0.53 18.97 -4.64
N GLU A 133 1.66 18.52 -5.21
CA GLU A 133 1.76 17.34 -6.09
C GLU A 133 2.11 16.04 -5.37
N GLY A 134 2.21 16.05 -4.04
CA GLY A 134 2.47 14.82 -3.28
C GLY A 134 1.31 13.84 -3.43
N GLU A 135 1.60 12.57 -3.31
CA GLU A 135 0.62 11.50 -3.38
C GLU A 135 0.77 10.69 -2.10
N SER A 136 -0.32 10.49 -1.35
CA SER A 136 -0.40 9.89 -0.02
C SER A 136 0.56 10.49 1.04
N HIS A 137 0.11 10.55 2.30
CA HIS A 137 0.93 11.08 3.41
C HIS A 137 1.46 12.52 3.18
N VAL A 138 0.70 13.34 2.43
CA VAL A 138 1.12 14.70 2.09
C VAL A 138 1.20 15.57 3.36
N PRO A 139 2.33 16.27 3.60
CA PRO A 139 2.47 17.17 4.72
C PRO A 139 1.38 18.23 4.74
N LYS A 140 0.94 18.58 5.94
CA LYS A 140 -0.06 19.62 6.14
C LYS A 140 0.63 20.98 6.23
N GLU A 141 -0.05 21.99 5.70
CA GLU A 141 0.38 23.38 5.85
C GLU A 141 0.32 23.81 7.32
N THR A 142 1.13 24.81 7.68
CA THR A 142 1.29 25.27 9.07
C THR A 142 -0.02 25.72 9.73
N GLY A 143 -1.06 26.05 8.97
CA GLY A 143 -2.38 26.46 9.46
C GLY A 143 -3.47 25.39 9.36
N ASP A 144 -3.15 24.14 9.01
CA ASP A 144 -4.14 23.07 8.85
C ASP A 144 -4.78 22.73 10.21
N GLY A 145 -6.09 22.93 10.31
CA GLY A 145 -6.84 22.75 11.57
C GLY A 145 -6.80 21.31 12.10
N TYR A 146 -6.74 20.31 11.22
CA TYR A 146 -6.63 18.91 11.63
C TYR A 146 -5.24 18.61 12.22
N ALA A 147 -4.17 19.11 11.60
CA ALA A 147 -2.81 18.97 12.11
C ALA A 147 -2.65 19.64 13.49
N HIS A 148 -3.22 20.85 13.67
CA HIS A 148 -3.26 21.51 14.97
C HIS A 148 -4.00 20.69 16.02
N TYR A 149 -5.20 20.22 15.69
CA TYR A 149 -6.00 19.36 16.57
C TYR A 149 -5.23 18.10 16.98
N MET A 150 -4.59 17.41 16.03
CA MET A 150 -3.82 16.20 16.32
C MET A 150 -2.60 16.46 17.22
N ARG A 151 -1.95 17.62 17.05
CA ARG A 151 -0.88 18.08 17.94
C ARG A 151 -1.40 18.33 19.36
N GLU A 152 -2.51 19.04 19.50
CA GLU A 152 -3.14 19.30 20.80
C GLU A 152 -3.62 18.01 21.47
N PHE A 153 -4.24 17.11 20.71
CA PHE A 153 -4.64 15.78 21.16
C PHE A 153 -3.44 15.01 21.72
N ARG A 154 -2.30 15.00 21.02
CA ARG A 154 -1.06 14.36 21.50
C ARG A 154 -0.53 14.99 22.79
N VAL A 155 -0.59 16.32 22.92
CA VAL A 155 -0.14 17.03 24.12
C VAL A 155 -1.05 16.71 25.32
N LYS A 156 -2.37 16.70 25.10
CA LYS A 156 -3.37 16.50 26.15
C LYS A 156 -3.49 15.05 26.61
N PHE A 157 -3.44 14.09 25.69
CA PHE A 157 -3.71 12.68 25.96
C PHE A 157 -2.47 11.78 25.86
N GLY A 158 -1.31 12.35 25.52
CA GLY A 158 -0.04 11.65 25.47
C GLY A 158 0.18 10.81 24.20
N LYS A 159 1.37 10.22 24.12
CA LYS A 159 1.84 9.49 22.92
C LYS A 159 1.08 8.19 22.67
N VAL A 160 0.63 7.49 23.71
CA VAL A 160 -0.05 6.19 23.58
C VAL A 160 -1.43 6.38 22.94
N ALA A 161 -2.25 7.30 23.47
CA ALA A 161 -3.55 7.61 22.89
C ALA A 161 -3.44 8.12 21.44
N HIS A 162 -2.45 8.99 21.17
CA HIS A 162 -2.14 9.41 19.81
C HIS A 162 -1.75 8.24 18.90
N GLY A 163 -0.90 7.32 19.36
CA GLY A 163 -0.50 6.14 18.59
C GLY A 163 -1.67 5.21 18.25
N LEU A 164 -2.57 4.96 19.21
CA LEU A 164 -3.78 4.16 18.99
C LEU A 164 -4.70 4.82 17.96
N TRP A 165 -4.91 6.14 18.08
CA TRP A 165 -5.69 6.90 17.10
C TRP A 165 -5.05 6.87 15.71
N SER A 166 -3.74 7.13 15.61
CA SER A 166 -3.02 7.05 14.34
C SER A 166 -3.10 5.66 13.70
N THR A 167 -3.06 4.59 14.51
CA THR A 167 -3.21 3.21 14.01
C THR A 167 -4.60 3.01 13.39
N TRP A 168 -5.66 3.52 14.03
CA TRP A 168 -7.01 3.49 13.49
C TRP A 168 -7.15 4.30 12.19
N VAL A 169 -6.56 5.49 12.16
CA VAL A 169 -6.54 6.35 10.95
C VAL A 169 -5.80 5.68 9.79
N VAL A 170 -4.66 5.05 10.02
CA VAL A 170 -3.92 4.36 8.93
C VAL A 170 -4.69 3.13 8.45
N SER A 171 -5.27 2.36 9.38
CA SER A 171 -6.02 1.14 9.06
C SER A 171 -7.27 1.42 8.20
N THR A 172 -8.01 2.48 8.53
CA THR A 172 -9.21 2.89 7.78
C THR A 172 -8.88 3.79 6.60
N GLY A 173 -7.80 4.57 6.72
CA GLY A 173 -7.30 5.51 5.72
C GLY A 173 -6.89 4.82 4.43
N TRP A 174 -6.37 3.60 4.50
CA TRP A 174 -6.10 2.78 3.30
C TRP A 174 -7.34 2.59 2.42
N VAL A 175 -8.48 2.23 3.02
CA VAL A 175 -9.74 2.03 2.29
C VAL A 175 -10.23 3.35 1.70
N LEU A 176 -10.21 4.42 2.50
CA LEU A 176 -10.61 5.76 2.05
C LEU A 176 -9.69 6.30 0.95
N TYR A 177 -8.40 5.97 0.99
CA TYR A 177 -7.43 6.31 -0.02
C TYR A 177 -7.74 5.61 -1.34
N LEU A 178 -7.99 4.30 -1.31
CA LEU A 178 -8.31 3.55 -2.52
C LEU A 178 -9.62 4.02 -3.16
N LEU A 179 -10.63 4.36 -2.36
CA LEU A 179 -11.95 4.76 -2.85
C LEU A 179 -12.06 6.24 -3.23
N PHE A 180 -11.35 7.12 -2.54
CA PHE A 180 -11.56 8.57 -2.63
C PHE A 180 -10.28 9.40 -2.73
N GLY A 181 -9.10 8.77 -2.79
CA GLY A 181 -7.82 9.50 -2.83
C GLY A 181 -7.51 10.26 -1.55
N ALA A 182 -8.09 9.85 -0.41
CA ALA A 182 -7.84 10.48 0.88
C ALA A 182 -6.33 10.58 1.16
N SER A 183 -5.87 11.71 1.70
CA SER A 183 -4.45 12.04 1.95
C SER A 183 -3.58 12.31 0.71
N GLY A 184 -4.13 12.27 -0.51
CA GLY A 184 -3.46 12.74 -1.72
C GLY A 184 -3.35 14.26 -1.80
N GLY A 185 -2.40 14.75 -2.59
CA GLY A 185 -2.16 16.18 -2.80
C GLY A 185 -3.29 16.86 -3.58
N PRO A 186 -3.53 18.17 -3.35
CA PRO A 186 -4.56 18.95 -4.04
C PRO A 186 -4.50 18.89 -5.56
N ALA A 187 -3.32 18.63 -6.15
CA ALA A 187 -3.15 18.50 -7.59
C ALA A 187 -4.07 17.44 -8.21
N TYR A 188 -4.38 16.36 -7.47
CA TYR A 188 -5.11 15.20 -7.98
C TYR A 188 -6.61 15.23 -7.70
N GLY A 189 -7.08 15.94 -6.68
CA GLY A 189 -8.50 15.99 -6.33
C GLY A 189 -9.10 14.62 -5.96
N LEU A 190 -10.39 14.42 -6.21
CA LEU A 190 -11.11 13.17 -5.90
C LEU A 190 -10.70 12.05 -6.87
N THR A 191 -9.96 11.04 -6.39
CA THR A 191 -9.48 9.93 -7.23
C THR A 191 -10.03 8.58 -6.75
N ASN A 192 -9.94 7.56 -7.61
CA ASN A 192 -10.39 6.21 -7.27
C ASN A 192 -9.50 5.16 -7.95
N HIS A 193 -9.04 4.19 -7.16
CA HIS A 193 -8.10 3.15 -7.57
C HIS A 193 -8.75 1.95 -8.27
N PHE A 194 -10.08 1.99 -8.47
CA PHE A 194 -10.87 0.97 -9.14
C PHE A 194 -11.59 1.53 -10.39
N TRP A 195 -11.98 2.80 -10.37
CA TRP A 195 -12.79 3.44 -11.40
C TRP A 195 -12.32 4.87 -11.73
N PRO A 196 -11.39 5.04 -12.68
CA PRO A 196 -10.78 6.34 -12.98
C PRO A 196 -11.61 7.13 -14.01
N LYS A 197 -12.91 7.28 -13.79
CA LYS A 197 -13.86 7.93 -14.73
C LYS A 197 -15.02 8.59 -14.00
N GLY A 198 -15.78 9.43 -14.73
CA GLY A 198 -17.03 10.02 -14.24
C GLY A 198 -16.79 11.11 -13.21
N VAL A 199 -17.28 10.90 -11.99
CA VAL A 199 -17.12 11.84 -10.87
C VAL A 199 -15.68 11.92 -10.34
N PHE A 200 -14.83 10.95 -10.67
CA PHE A 200 -13.42 10.91 -10.28
C PHE A 200 -12.54 11.64 -11.29
N THR A 201 -11.54 12.37 -10.79
CA THR A 201 -10.55 13.00 -11.67
C THR A 201 -9.65 11.94 -12.32
N THR A 202 -9.12 12.28 -13.49
CA THR A 202 -8.18 11.44 -14.25
C THR A 202 -6.74 11.95 -14.17
N LYS A 203 -6.44 12.88 -13.25
CA LYS A 203 -5.10 13.48 -13.13
C LYS A 203 -4.09 12.48 -12.58
N LEU A 204 -4.46 11.70 -11.57
CA LEU A 204 -3.63 10.63 -11.02
C LEU A 204 -3.54 9.44 -11.98
N PHE A 205 -4.66 9.11 -12.63
CA PHE A 205 -4.79 8.02 -13.61
C PHE A 205 -5.20 8.56 -14.98
N PRO A 206 -4.25 9.01 -15.81
CA PRO A 206 -4.55 9.42 -17.18
C PRO A 206 -5.14 8.27 -18.01
N LYS A 207 -5.81 8.61 -19.14
CA LYS A 207 -6.53 7.64 -20.01
C LYS A 207 -5.76 6.35 -20.31
N LYS A 208 -4.44 6.42 -20.52
CA LYS A 208 -3.57 5.26 -20.77
C LYS A 208 -3.54 4.22 -19.63
N TRP A 209 -3.84 4.62 -18.40
CA TRP A 209 -3.90 3.74 -17.22
C TRP A 209 -5.27 3.11 -16.99
N HIS A 210 -6.34 3.63 -17.61
CA HIS A 210 -7.71 3.22 -17.27
C HIS A 210 -7.93 1.71 -17.37
N ALA A 211 -7.45 1.07 -18.44
CA ALA A 211 -7.59 -0.37 -18.62
C ALA A 211 -6.90 -1.16 -17.50
N LYS A 212 -5.67 -0.78 -17.15
CA LYS A 212 -4.90 -1.41 -16.07
C LYS A 212 -5.55 -1.21 -14.69
N VAL A 213 -6.06 -0.01 -14.42
CA VAL A 213 -6.79 0.30 -13.17
C VAL A 213 -8.03 -0.58 -13.04
N ILE A 214 -8.86 -0.62 -14.10
CA ILE A 214 -10.10 -1.41 -14.12
C ILE A 214 -9.80 -2.91 -13.99
N ALA A 215 -8.76 -3.41 -14.67
CA ALA A 215 -8.35 -4.81 -14.58
C ALA A 215 -7.93 -5.21 -13.16
N SER A 216 -7.13 -4.37 -12.48
CA SER A 216 -6.76 -4.61 -11.08
C SER A 216 -7.98 -4.56 -10.16
N GLY A 217 -8.88 -3.62 -10.40
CA GLY A 217 -10.10 -3.49 -9.60
C GLY A 217 -11.02 -4.69 -9.75
N ALA A 218 -11.22 -5.18 -10.98
CA ALA A 218 -12.00 -6.39 -11.25
C ALA A 218 -11.41 -7.62 -10.54
N ALA A 219 -10.09 -7.75 -10.51
CA ALA A 219 -9.42 -8.85 -9.84
C ALA A 219 -9.59 -8.80 -8.32
N VAL A 220 -9.47 -7.62 -7.70
CA VAL A 220 -9.77 -7.43 -6.27
C VAL A 220 -11.22 -7.79 -5.96
N ILE A 221 -12.19 -7.34 -6.77
CA ILE A 221 -13.60 -7.71 -6.62
C ILE A 221 -13.79 -9.24 -6.72
N GLY A 222 -13.07 -9.89 -7.64
CA GLY A 222 -13.05 -11.35 -7.76
C GLY A 222 -12.59 -12.03 -6.47
N VAL A 223 -11.48 -11.57 -5.88
CA VAL A 223 -10.99 -12.12 -4.60
C VAL A 223 -11.98 -11.87 -3.46
N VAL A 224 -12.58 -10.69 -3.36
CA VAL A 224 -13.63 -10.40 -2.37
C VAL A 224 -14.82 -11.36 -2.54
N GLY A 225 -15.25 -11.60 -3.78
CA GLY A 225 -16.31 -12.56 -4.09
C GLY A 225 -15.97 -13.99 -3.68
N LEU A 226 -14.74 -14.43 -3.94
CA LEU A 226 -14.25 -15.75 -3.50
C LEU A 226 -14.20 -15.87 -1.98
N LEU A 227 -13.71 -14.85 -1.28
CA LEU A 227 -13.66 -14.82 0.18
C LEU A 227 -15.07 -14.80 0.79
N ALA A 228 -16.00 -14.02 0.23
CA ALA A 228 -17.40 -13.99 0.67
C ALA A 228 -18.09 -15.35 0.46
N TYR A 229 -17.86 -16.00 -0.69
CA TYR A 229 -18.35 -17.34 -0.95
C TYR A 229 -17.75 -18.35 0.03
N TRP A 230 -16.44 -18.31 0.26
CA TRP A 230 -15.77 -19.18 1.21
C TRP A 230 -16.32 -18.99 2.63
N ALA A 231 -16.43 -17.74 3.09
CA ALA A 231 -17.01 -17.41 4.40
C ALA A 231 -18.46 -17.90 4.53
N LYS A 232 -19.30 -17.74 3.49
CA LYS A 232 -20.65 -18.33 3.48
C LYS A 232 -20.60 -19.85 3.67
N MET A 233 -19.55 -20.51 3.16
CA MET A 233 -19.40 -21.96 3.21
C MET A 233 -18.73 -22.50 4.48
N THR A 234 -18.00 -21.68 5.24
CA THR A 234 -17.17 -22.16 6.37
C THR A 234 -17.30 -21.36 7.67
N SER A 235 -18.02 -20.23 7.66
CA SER A 235 -18.14 -19.36 8.83
C SER A 235 -19.01 -19.94 9.95
N PHE A 236 -18.97 -19.25 11.10
CA PHE A 236 -19.73 -19.55 12.31
C PHE A 236 -21.24 -19.76 12.09
N TRP A 237 -21.80 -19.18 11.01
CA TRP A 237 -23.22 -19.25 10.67
C TRP A 237 -23.70 -20.66 10.28
N LYS A 238 -22.80 -21.60 10.01
CA LYS A 238 -23.17 -23.00 9.71
C LYS A 238 -23.31 -23.90 10.93
N VAL A 239 -23.05 -23.40 12.14
CA VAL A 239 -23.08 -24.20 13.39
C VAL A 239 -24.16 -23.69 14.35
N ALA A 240 -25.23 -23.11 13.81
CA ALA A 240 -26.47 -22.86 14.53
C ALA A 240 -27.55 -23.81 14.03
#